data_AF-A0A9N9MVZ8-F1
#
_entry.id   AF-A0A9N9MVZ8-F1
#
_cell.length_a   1.000
_cell.length_b   1.000
_cell.length_c   1.000
_cell.angle_alpha   90.00
_cell.angle_beta   90.00
_cell.angle_gamma   90.00
#
_symmetry.space_group_name_H-M   'P 1'
#
loop_
_entity.id
_entity.type
_entity.pdbx_description
1 polymer ?
#
loop_
_entity_poly.entity_id
_entity_poly.type
_entity_poly.pdbx_seq_one_letter_code
_entity_poly.pdbx_strand_id
1 'polypeptide(L)'
;MEERRQNKGNPMEYKRIQCIIKQEIRKAKGKELQEKCREIEHHQNMHDDFNVHRKVREVTRKCHKNNCKPLVNEAGEIIIDAEKKKEAWKT
;
A
#
# COMPACT_ATOMS: atom_id res chain seq x y z
N MET A 1 -6.82 -16.55 -17.30
CA MET A 1 -6.05 -15.51 -18.07
C MET A 1 -5.88 -15.92 -19.52
N GLU A 2 -5.62 -17.20 -19.80
CA GLU A 2 -5.49 -17.74 -21.17
C GLU A 2 -6.76 -17.55 -22.01
N GLU A 3 -7.93 -17.88 -21.45
CA GLU A 3 -9.24 -17.67 -22.09
C GLU A 3 -9.51 -16.21 -22.49
N ARG A 4 -9.02 -15.25 -21.69
CA ARG A 4 -9.11 -13.82 -22.02
C ARG A 4 -8.23 -13.49 -23.21
N ARG A 5 -7.02 -14.07 -23.30
CA ARG A 5 -6.08 -13.83 -24.41
C ARG A 5 -6.60 -14.42 -25.72
N GLN A 6 -7.22 -15.60 -25.66
CA GLN A 6 -7.82 -16.28 -26.80
C GLN A 6 -9.01 -15.50 -27.40
N ASN A 7 -9.80 -14.82 -26.57
CA ASN A 7 -10.97 -14.05 -27.02
C ASN A 7 -10.64 -12.61 -27.48
N LYS A 8 -9.38 -12.27 -27.79
CA LYS A 8 -9.00 -10.90 -28.19
C LYS A 8 -9.71 -10.42 -29.46
N GLY A 9 -10.07 -11.33 -30.37
CA GLY A 9 -10.87 -11.05 -31.58
C GLY A 9 -12.37 -10.90 -31.34
N ASN A 10 -12.88 -11.24 -30.15
CA ASN A 10 -14.28 -11.07 -29.76
C ASN A 10 -14.40 -10.08 -28.58
N PRO A 11 -14.66 -8.79 -28.87
CA PRO A 11 -14.68 -7.74 -27.84
C PRO A 11 -15.72 -7.96 -26.73
N MET A 12 -16.84 -8.61 -27.04
CA MET A 12 -17.91 -8.89 -26.08
C MET A 12 -17.44 -9.89 -25.02
N GLU A 13 -16.93 -11.05 -25.48
CA GLU A 13 -16.50 -12.11 -24.57
C GLU A 13 -15.22 -11.72 -23.81
N TYR A 14 -14.31 -10.98 -24.46
CA TYR A 14 -13.13 -10.41 -23.79
C TYR A 14 -13.52 -9.53 -22.60
N LYS A 15 -14.49 -8.62 -22.79
CA LYS A 15 -14.99 -7.74 -21.72
C LYS A 15 -15.69 -8.54 -20.62
N ARG A 16 -16.52 -9.53 -20.99
CA ARG A 16 -17.21 -10.41 -20.03
C ARG A 16 -16.21 -11.13 -19.11
N ILE A 17 -15.21 -11.78 -19.69
CA ILE A 17 -14.15 -12.47 -18.93
C ILE A 17 -13.38 -11.49 -18.06
N GLN A 18 -13.06 -10.30 -18.58
CA GLN A 18 -12.39 -9.25 -17.80
C GLN A 18 -13.22 -8.78 -16.59
N CYS A 19 -14.54 -8.67 -16.73
CA CYS A 19 -15.45 -8.34 -15.64
C CYS A 19 -15.44 -9.41 -14.56
N ILE A 20 -15.53 -10.69 -14.95
CA ILE A 20 -15.46 -11.83 -14.03
C ILE A 20 -14.13 -11.82 -13.26
N ILE A 21 -13.00 -11.68 -13.97
CA ILE A 21 -11.68 -11.60 -13.35
C ILE A 21 -11.62 -10.45 -12.33
N LYS A 22 -12.10 -9.25 -12.70
CA LYS A 22 -12.13 -8.11 -11.76
C LYS A 22 -13.01 -8.39 -10.55
N GLN A 23 -14.14 -9.06 -10.74
CA GLN A 23 -15.03 -9.44 -9.65
C GLN A 23 -14.37 -10.41 -8.68
N GLU A 24 -13.71 -11.45 -9.19
CA GLU A 24 -12.97 -12.41 -8.35
C GLU A 24 -11.80 -11.76 -7.62
N ILE A 25 -11.05 -10.85 -8.27
CA ILE A 25 -10.02 -10.06 -7.60
C ILE A 25 -10.60 -9.22 -6.45
N ARG A 26 -11.77 -8.58 -6.66
CA ARG A 26 -12.43 -7.80 -5.59
C ARG A 26 -12.87 -8.70 -4.44
N LYS A 27 -13.43 -9.88 -4.73
CA LYS A 27 -13.81 -10.87 -3.70
C LYS A 27 -12.60 -11.33 -2.91
N ALA A 28 -11.50 -11.67 -3.58
CA ALA A 28 -10.27 -12.10 -2.94
C ALA A 28 -9.70 -11.01 -2.01
N LYS A 29 -9.61 -9.77 -2.50
CA LYS A 29 -9.17 -8.62 -1.68
C LYS A 29 -10.11 -8.36 -0.50
N GLY A 30 -11.42 -8.54 -0.69
CA GLY A 30 -12.41 -8.41 0.38
C GLY A 30 -12.22 -9.47 1.47
N LYS A 31 -12.00 -10.73 1.09
CA LYS A 31 -11.69 -11.82 2.01
C LYS A 31 -10.41 -11.58 2.80
N GLU A 32 -9.33 -11.18 2.11
CA GLU A 32 -8.06 -10.83 2.74
C GLU A 32 -8.22 -9.68 3.76
N LEU A 33 -9.00 -8.65 3.42
CA LEU A 33 -9.26 -7.54 4.34
C LEU A 33 -10.10 -8.00 5.55
N GLN A 34 -11.11 -8.83 5.32
CA GLN A 34 -11.95 -9.39 6.38
C GLN A 34 -11.13 -10.22 7.37
N GLU A 35 -10.19 -11.04 6.87
CA GLU A 35 -9.28 -11.83 7.71
C GLU A 35 -8.39 -10.93 8.58
N LYS A 36 -7.83 -9.87 8.01
CA LYS A 36 -7.04 -8.88 8.76
C LYS A 36 -7.88 -8.16 9.83
N CYS A 37 -9.15 -7.86 9.56
CA CYS A 37 -10.04 -7.29 10.57
C CYS A 37 -10.29 -8.27 11.73
N ARG A 38 -10.53 -9.55 11.43
CA ARG A 38 -10.72 -10.59 12.46
C ARG A 38 -9.47 -10.73 13.35
N GLU A 39 -8.28 -10.62 12.77
CA GLU A 39 -7.03 -10.65 13.53
C GLU A 39 -6.88 -9.44 14.47
N ILE A 40 -7.29 -8.24 14.02
CA ILE A 40 -7.34 -7.05 14.87
C ILE A 40 -8.33 -7.24 16.03
N GLU A 41 -9.53 -7.74 15.75
CA GLU A 41 -10.55 -8.04 16.76
C GLU A 41 -10.06 -9.08 17.77
N HIS A 42 -9.31 -10.09 17.31
CA HIS A 42 -8.69 -11.08 18.18
C HIS A 42 -7.67 -10.44 19.14
N HIS A 43 -6.74 -9.63 18.64
CA HIS A 43 -5.78 -8.92 19.49
C HIS A 43 -6.46 -7.97 20.47
N GLN A 44 -7.53 -7.29 20.04
CA GLN A 44 -8.31 -6.41 20.90
C GLN A 44 -9.00 -7.17 22.04
N ASN A 45 -9.57 -8.34 21.75
CA ASN A 45 -10.17 -9.21 22.76
C ASN A 45 -9.14 -9.74 23.78
N MET A 46 -7.88 -9.88 23.36
CA MET A 46 -6.77 -10.27 24.24
C MET A 46 -6.14 -9.09 24.99
N HIS A 47 -6.69 -7.87 24.87
CA HIS A 47 -6.13 -6.63 25.42
C HIS A 47 -4.68 -6.37 24.98
N ASP A 48 -4.32 -6.83 23.78
CA ASP A 48 -2.98 -6.66 23.21
C ASP A 48 -2.93 -5.39 22.33
N ASP A 49 -2.88 -4.25 23.00
CA ASP A 49 -2.88 -2.93 22.35
C ASP A 49 -1.70 -2.76 21.38
N PHE A 50 -0.56 -3.38 21.68
CA PHE A 50 0.62 -3.32 20.82
C PHE A 50 0.33 -3.96 19.45
N ASN A 51 -0.18 -5.20 19.44
CA ASN A 51 -0.46 -5.89 18.19
C ASN A 51 -1.69 -5.33 17.47
N VAL A 52 -2.70 -4.81 18.20
CA VAL A 52 -3.79 -4.02 17.59
C VAL A 52 -3.22 -2.84 16.81
N HIS A 53 -2.39 -2.00 17.43
CA HIS A 53 -1.83 -0.83 16.77
C HIS A 53 -0.92 -1.20 15.59
N ARG A 54 -0.10 -2.24 15.74
CA ARG A 54 0.75 -2.74 14.65
C ARG A 54 -0.10 -3.18 13.46
N LYS A 55 -1.11 -4.02 13.70
CA LYS A 55 -1.93 -4.60 12.63
C LYS A 55 -2.83 -3.56 11.97
N VAL A 56 -3.42 -2.66 12.75
CA VAL A 56 -4.16 -1.50 12.22
C VAL A 56 -3.26 -0.67 11.32
N ARG A 57 -2.01 -0.38 11.71
CA ARG A 57 -1.05 0.32 10.85
C ARG A 57 -0.75 -0.46 9.57
N GLU A 58 -0.58 -1.78 9.62
CA GLU A 58 -0.33 -2.61 8.43
C GLU A 58 -1.50 -2.56 7.44
N VAL A 59 -2.75 -2.64 7.93
CA VAL A 59 -3.96 -2.59 7.08
C VAL A 59 -4.20 -1.18 6.51
N THR A 60 -4.00 -0.15 7.33
CA THR A 60 -4.36 1.24 7.00
C THR A 60 -3.23 2.02 6.33
N ARG A 61 -1.97 1.57 6.38
CA ARG A 61 -0.83 2.16 5.63
C ARG A 61 -0.99 1.95 4.12
N LYS A 62 -2.01 2.57 3.54
CA LYS A 62 -1.93 3.12 2.19
C LYS A 62 -0.88 4.22 2.24
N CYS A 63 0.36 3.87 1.87
CA CYS A 63 1.38 4.78 1.37
C CYS A 63 1.38 6.15 2.07
N HIS A 64 1.88 6.24 3.31
CA HIS A 64 2.63 7.45 3.59
C HIS A 64 3.84 7.34 2.66
N LYS A 65 3.75 7.95 1.47
CA LYS A 65 4.94 8.19 0.66
C LYS A 65 5.93 8.77 1.66
N ASN A 66 7.12 8.20 1.77
CA ASN A 66 8.19 8.83 2.52
C ASN A 66 8.45 10.17 1.81
N ASN A 67 7.66 11.19 2.14
CA ASN A 67 7.83 12.56 1.74
C ASN A 67 8.96 13.11 2.61
N CYS A 68 10.09 12.39 2.66
CA CYS A 68 11.34 12.92 3.12
C CYS A 68 11.68 14.00 2.11
N LYS A 69 11.32 15.25 2.43
CA LYS A 69 11.74 16.40 1.64
C LYS A 69 13.27 16.39 1.64
N PRO A 70 13.93 16.48 0.48
CA PRO A 70 15.38 16.61 0.44
C PRO A 70 15.79 17.86 1.22
N LEU A 71 16.86 17.76 2.00
CA LEU A 71 17.44 18.92 2.65
C LEU A 71 18.07 19.78 1.57
N VAL A 72 17.64 21.04 1.46
CA VAL A 72 18.13 22.00 0.48
C VAL A 72 18.93 23.09 1.18
N ASN A 73 19.97 23.60 0.52
CA ASN A 73 20.68 24.80 0.98
C ASN A 73 19.89 26.07 0.64
N GLU A 74 20.37 27.24 1.09
CA GLU A 74 19.74 28.54 0.81
C GLU A 74 19.68 28.88 -0.70
N ALA A 75 20.57 28.28 -1.50
CA ALA A 75 20.60 28.39 -2.96
C ALA A 75 19.59 27.45 -3.68
N GLY A 76 18.88 26.60 -2.94
CA GLY A 76 17.88 25.66 -3.48
C GLY A 76 18.45 24.33 -4.00
N GLU A 77 19.72 24.04 -3.77
CA GLU A 77 20.38 22.79 -4.18
C GLU A 77 20.24 21.69 -3.12
N ILE A 78 20.13 20.44 -3.58
CA ILE A 78 19.96 19.28 -2.70
C ILE A 78 21.29 18.92 -2.02
N ILE A 79 21.32 18.94 -0.69
CA ILE A 79 22.47 18.53 0.10
C ILE A 79 22.51 17.00 0.17
N ILE A 80 23.37 16.38 -0.64
CA ILE A 80 23.57 14.92 -0.66
C ILE A 80 24.59 14.51 0.42
N ASP A 81 25.61 15.33 0.63
CA ASP A 81 26.77 15.04 1.48
C ASP A 81 26.45 15.03 2.99
N ALA A 82 27.09 14.11 3.71
CA ALA A 82 26.83 13.85 5.13
C ALA A 82 27.38 14.94 6.05
N GLU A 83 28.52 15.54 5.71
CA GLU A 83 29.10 16.64 6.51
C GLU A 83 28.28 17.91 6.36
N LYS A 84 27.93 18.28 5.12
CA LYS A 84 27.06 19.43 4.84
C LYS A 84 25.68 19.30 5.47
N LYS A 85 25.13 18.09 5.59
CA LYS A 85 23.88 17.85 6.34
C LYS A 85 24.03 18.19 7.82
N LYS A 86 25.17 17.86 8.45
CA LYS A 86 25.41 18.15 9.88
C LYS A 86 25.55 19.65 10.12
N GLU A 87 26.14 20.40 9.19
CA GLU A 87 26.25 21.86 9.29
C GLU A 87 24.89 22.53 9.17
N ALA A 88 24.08 22.14 8.18
CA ALA A 88 22.73 22.67 8.00
C ALA A 88 21.78 22.40 9.18
N TRP A 89 22.07 21.39 10.02
CA TRP A 89 21.30 21.06 11.23
C TRP A 89 21.79 21.77 12.51
N LYS A 90 22.91 22.50 12.45
CA LYS A 90 23.47 23.24 13.60
C LYS A 90 22.98 24.68 13.69
N THR A 91 22.27 25.17 12.66
CA THR A 91 21.59 26.47 12.64
C THR A 91 20.22 26.36 13.27
#